data_AF-A0A284VI39-F1
#
_entry.id   AF-A0A284VI39-F1
#
_cell.length_a   1.000
_cell.length_b   1.000
_cell.length_c   1.000
_cell.angle_alpha   90.00
_cell.angle_beta   90.00
_cell.angle_gamma   90.00
#
_symmetry.space_group_name_H-M   'P 1'
#
loop_
_entity.id
_entity.type
_entity.pdbx_description
1 polymer ?
#
loop_
_entity_poly.entity_id
_entity_poly.type
_entity_poly.pdbx_seq_one_letter_code
_entity_poly.pdbx_strand_id
1 'polypeptide(L)'
;MRRVSKTSPRSSIYNSRVYGLSTKDIWTCLTCGLCPQECPQQVDFLSFIKEERAGGEALDIAHLGVFTEFAELSSKLDGNKIEKSDSKYGYFPGCVDSLELFLHDVKTDFGEITTSSLKLLDKLGIKPRVLQMKCCGHDVLWQGKKNVFDRLKNHNTEYLKESGIDTLVTSCAECYRTFSKDYELGIKVIHISELLDKLGLKINTEITYHDPCRLGRHMGVYDAPRKALTSNGAVLKEMEHSKDKALCCGVSSFMNCNEQTKALRIARMDEAQATGTKTLITTCSKCLAHFNCLKSEKDAVKKYDFDVVDLTVFLARQMEAGK
;
A
#
# COMPACT_ATOMS: atom_id res chain seq x y z
N MET A 1 13.18 -13.19 -35.30
CA MET A 1 13.66 -12.42 -34.12
C MET A 1 12.47 -11.78 -33.43
N ARG A 2 12.07 -12.25 -32.24
CA ARG A 2 11.10 -11.51 -31.41
C ARG A 2 11.75 -10.18 -31.06
N ARG A 3 11.21 -9.07 -31.55
CA ARG A 3 11.61 -7.72 -31.12
C ARG A 3 11.43 -7.69 -29.60
N VAL A 4 12.53 -7.71 -28.86
CA VAL A 4 12.51 -7.33 -27.46
C VAL A 4 12.00 -5.90 -27.46
N SER A 5 10.82 -5.64 -26.87
CA SER A 5 10.35 -4.27 -26.71
C SER A 5 11.46 -3.48 -26.03
N LYS A 6 11.64 -2.21 -26.40
CA LYS A 6 12.70 -1.34 -25.83
C LYS A 6 12.67 -1.32 -24.30
N THR A 7 11.52 -1.62 -23.70
CA THR A 7 11.29 -1.82 -22.27
C THR A 7 10.77 -3.23 -22.02
N SER A 8 11.63 -4.14 -21.56
CA SER A 8 11.22 -5.46 -21.07
C SER A 8 12.06 -5.87 -19.85
N PRO A 9 11.54 -6.69 -18.93
CA PRO A 9 12.33 -7.26 -17.85
C PRO A 9 13.64 -7.92 -18.33
N ARG A 10 13.58 -8.57 -19.50
CA ARG A 10 14.75 -9.17 -20.16
C ARG A 10 15.79 -8.12 -20.56
N SER A 11 15.39 -7.00 -21.17
CA SER A 11 16.35 -5.97 -21.55
C SER A 11 17.04 -5.36 -20.33
N SER A 12 16.30 -5.14 -19.23
CA SER A 12 16.87 -4.65 -17.97
C SER A 12 17.91 -5.62 -17.39
N ILE A 13 17.61 -6.93 -17.37
CA ILE A 13 18.54 -7.97 -16.88
C ILE A 13 19.81 -8.03 -17.74
N TYR A 14 19.67 -8.06 -19.07
CA TYR A 14 20.84 -8.16 -19.96
C TYR A 14 21.68 -6.89 -19.90
N ASN A 15 21.06 -5.72 -19.91
CA ASN A 15 21.79 -4.47 -19.87
C ASN A 15 22.55 -4.29 -18.56
N SER A 16 21.96 -4.60 -17.40
CA SER A 16 22.68 -4.42 -16.13
C SER A 16 23.69 -5.55 -15.84
N ARG A 17 23.30 -6.83 -15.95
CA ARG A 17 24.16 -7.96 -15.55
C ARG A 17 25.05 -8.54 -16.63
N VAL A 18 24.66 -8.45 -17.90
CA VAL A 18 25.46 -9.02 -19.01
C VAL A 18 26.36 -7.95 -19.63
N TYR A 19 25.83 -6.75 -19.84
CA TYR A 19 26.54 -5.66 -20.51
C TYR A 19 27.09 -4.59 -19.56
N GLY A 20 26.73 -4.59 -18.27
CA GLY A 20 27.23 -3.63 -17.28
C GLY A 20 26.80 -2.18 -17.55
N LEU A 21 25.72 -1.97 -18.31
CA LEU A 21 25.22 -0.65 -18.67
C LEU A 21 24.32 -0.10 -17.57
N SER A 22 24.51 1.17 -17.22
CA SER A 22 23.55 1.87 -16.36
C SER A 22 22.21 1.99 -17.10
N THR A 23 21.14 1.47 -16.51
CA THR A 23 19.79 1.58 -17.10
C THR A 23 18.88 2.38 -16.19
N LYS A 24 18.13 3.32 -16.76
CA LYS A 24 17.07 4.02 -16.03
C LYS A 24 15.88 3.09 -15.71
N ASP A 25 15.78 1.98 -16.43
CA ASP A 25 14.67 1.01 -16.35
C ASP A 25 14.54 0.35 -14.98
N ILE A 26 15.66 0.14 -14.27
CA ILE A 26 15.59 -0.43 -12.91
C ILE A 26 14.83 0.49 -11.96
N TRP A 27 14.89 1.82 -12.16
CA TRP A 27 14.24 2.81 -11.32
C TRP A 27 12.78 3.06 -11.72
N THR A 28 12.42 2.87 -12.99
CA THR A 28 11.04 2.99 -13.47
C THR A 28 10.17 1.78 -13.13
N CYS A 29 10.77 0.65 -12.76
CA CYS A 29 10.02 -0.53 -12.33
C CYS A 29 9.15 -0.22 -11.09
N LEU A 30 7.84 -0.47 -11.19
CA LEU A 30 6.91 -0.26 -10.08
C LEU A 30 6.93 -1.39 -9.04
N THR A 31 7.69 -2.46 -9.27
CA THR A 31 7.77 -3.62 -8.35
C THR A 31 6.41 -4.21 -7.95
N CYS A 32 5.39 -3.98 -8.79
CA CYS A 32 4.00 -4.32 -8.50
C CYS A 32 3.76 -5.82 -8.57
N GLY A 33 4.69 -6.60 -9.14
CA GLY A 33 4.61 -8.05 -9.23
C GLY A 33 3.80 -8.59 -10.41
N LEU A 34 3.31 -7.76 -11.33
CA LEU A 34 2.55 -8.27 -12.49
C LEU A 34 3.44 -9.11 -13.44
N CYS A 35 4.66 -8.66 -13.69
CA CYS A 35 5.60 -9.38 -14.57
C CYS A 35 5.90 -10.83 -14.13
N PRO A 36 6.25 -11.11 -12.86
CA PRO A 36 6.49 -12.50 -12.43
C PRO A 36 5.21 -13.35 -12.42
N GLN A 37 4.01 -12.77 -12.23
CA GLN A 37 2.76 -13.53 -12.30
C GLN A 37 2.48 -14.06 -13.71
N GLU A 38 2.76 -13.26 -14.74
CA GLU A 38 2.56 -13.64 -16.14
C GLU A 38 3.77 -14.40 -16.72
N CYS A 39 4.85 -14.58 -15.96
CA CYS A 39 6.10 -15.13 -16.49
C CYS A 39 6.04 -16.66 -16.57
N PRO A 40 6.02 -17.27 -17.78
CA PRO A 40 6.01 -18.73 -17.92
C PRO A 40 7.33 -19.39 -17.46
N GLN A 41 8.36 -18.59 -17.20
CA GLN A 41 9.67 -19.07 -16.74
C GLN A 41 9.90 -18.78 -15.24
N GLN A 42 8.91 -18.21 -14.55
CA GLN A 42 8.96 -17.93 -13.10
C GLN A 42 10.23 -17.17 -12.66
N VAL A 43 10.67 -16.22 -13.49
CA VAL A 43 11.82 -15.38 -13.15
C VAL A 43 11.47 -14.50 -11.96
N ASP A 44 12.27 -14.57 -10.90
CA ASP A 44 12.13 -13.68 -9.73
C ASP A 44 12.65 -12.28 -10.05
N PHE A 45 11.86 -11.57 -10.85
CA PHE A 45 12.18 -10.22 -11.30
C PHE A 45 12.14 -9.20 -10.15
N LEU A 46 11.38 -9.47 -9.08
CA LEU A 46 11.28 -8.55 -7.95
C LEU A 46 12.55 -8.55 -7.11
N SER A 47 13.10 -9.73 -6.82
CA SER A 47 14.39 -9.83 -6.13
C SER A 47 15.52 -9.22 -6.96
N PHE A 48 15.53 -9.48 -8.28
CA PHE A 48 16.45 -8.81 -9.20
C PHE A 48 16.39 -7.28 -9.07
N ILE A 49 15.21 -6.66 -9.20
CA ILE A 49 15.08 -5.19 -9.09
C ILE A 49 15.53 -4.68 -7.72
N LYS A 50 15.22 -5.40 -6.64
CA LYS A 50 15.63 -5.03 -5.28
C LYS A 50 17.16 -5.07 -5.12
N GLU A 51 17.81 -6.08 -5.68
CA GLU A 51 19.27 -6.24 -5.68
C GLU A 51 19.96 -5.16 -6.52
N GLU A 52 19.48 -4.90 -7.74
CA GLU A 52 20.08 -3.90 -8.62
C GLU A 52 19.95 -2.47 -8.08
N ARG A 53 18.91 -2.19 -7.29
CA ARG A 53 18.75 -0.90 -6.62
C ARG A 53 19.62 -0.77 -5.37
N ALA A 54 20.07 -1.88 -4.78
CA ALA A 54 20.76 -1.85 -3.50
C ALA A 54 22.07 -1.06 -3.59
N GLY A 55 22.18 0.01 -2.79
CA GLY A 55 23.34 0.91 -2.82
C GLY A 55 23.38 1.87 -4.01
N GLY A 56 22.39 1.83 -4.90
CA GLY A 56 22.21 2.82 -5.95
C GLY A 56 21.33 3.99 -5.51
N GLU A 57 21.36 5.06 -6.29
CA GLU A 57 20.48 6.22 -6.09
C GLU A 57 19.53 6.39 -7.29
N ALA A 58 18.25 6.61 -6.99
CA ALA A 58 17.27 6.95 -7.99
C ALA A 58 17.59 8.34 -8.57
N LEU A 59 17.57 8.47 -9.89
CA LEU A 59 17.90 9.71 -10.58
C LEU A 59 16.92 10.85 -10.26
N ASP A 60 15.62 10.54 -10.17
CA ASP A 60 14.55 11.49 -9.90
C ASP A 60 13.49 10.84 -8.99
N ILE A 61 13.44 11.24 -7.72
CA ILE A 61 12.40 10.80 -6.77
C ILE A 61 11.28 11.83 -6.74
N ALA A 62 10.03 11.38 -6.76
CA ALA A 62 8.88 12.28 -6.71
C ALA A 62 8.84 13.04 -5.39
N HIS A 63 8.17 14.21 -5.38
CA HIS A 63 8.01 15.05 -4.20
C HIS A 63 9.35 15.44 -3.54
N LEU A 64 10.40 15.63 -4.36
CA LEU A 64 11.75 15.98 -3.91
C LEU A 64 12.34 14.99 -2.89
N GLY A 65 11.85 13.75 -2.88
CA GLY A 65 12.30 12.72 -1.94
C GLY A 65 11.86 12.93 -0.49
N VAL A 66 10.90 13.82 -0.20
CA VAL A 66 10.52 14.17 1.18
C VAL A 66 10.17 12.95 2.04
N PHE A 67 9.47 11.95 1.50
CA PHE A 67 9.14 10.72 2.22
C PHE A 67 10.36 9.85 2.50
N THR A 68 11.32 9.83 1.58
CA THR A 68 12.60 9.12 1.75
C THR A 68 13.43 9.78 2.84
N GLU A 69 13.56 11.11 2.79
CA GLU A 69 14.30 11.88 3.78
C GLU A 69 13.65 11.82 5.16
N PHE A 70 12.32 11.84 5.22
CA PHE A 70 11.59 11.65 6.47
C PHE A 70 11.85 10.26 7.08
N ALA A 71 11.83 9.20 6.27
CA ALA A 71 12.16 7.86 6.73
C ALA A 71 13.63 7.76 7.17
N GLU A 72 14.55 8.41 6.46
CA GLU A 72 15.96 8.44 6.83
C GLU A 72 16.20 9.20 8.14
N LEU A 73 15.59 10.37 8.31
CA LEU A 73 15.65 11.16 9.55
C LEU A 73 15.05 10.36 10.71
N SER A 74 13.84 9.81 10.54
CA SER A 74 13.18 8.97 11.54
C SER A 74 14.04 7.77 11.95
N SER A 75 14.79 7.17 11.02
CA SER A 75 15.69 6.06 11.34
C SER A 75 16.84 6.44 12.28
N LYS A 76 17.21 7.73 12.37
CA LYS A 76 18.32 8.25 13.17
C LYS A 76 17.87 8.88 14.49
N LEU A 77 16.60 9.27 14.62
CA LEU A 77 16.06 9.87 15.83
C LEU A 77 15.77 8.81 16.89
N ASP A 78 16.04 9.11 18.15
CA ASP A 78 15.65 8.26 19.28
C ASP A 78 14.19 8.52 19.70
N GLY A 79 13.62 7.57 20.46
CA GLY A 79 12.55 7.91 21.40
C GLY A 79 11.11 7.84 20.89
N ASN A 80 10.63 6.65 20.56
CA ASN A 80 9.20 6.40 20.53
C ASN A 80 8.75 5.87 21.90
N LYS A 81 7.79 6.55 22.54
CA LYS A 81 7.27 6.13 23.85
C LYS A 81 6.39 4.90 23.69
N ILE A 82 6.57 3.95 24.60
CA ILE A 82 5.67 2.81 24.76
C ILE A 82 4.69 3.17 25.87
N GLU A 83 3.43 3.34 25.52
CA GLU A 83 2.38 3.40 26.52
C GLU A 83 2.10 1.99 27.04
N LYS A 84 2.12 1.80 28.36
CA LYS A 84 1.81 0.50 28.98
C LYS A 84 0.30 0.23 28.85
N SER A 85 -0.06 -0.98 28.44
CA SER A 85 -1.45 -1.46 28.35
C SER A 85 -1.48 -2.98 28.36
N ASP A 86 -2.50 -3.57 28.96
CA ASP A 86 -2.66 -5.03 29.03
C ASP A 86 -3.18 -5.65 27.72
N SER A 87 -3.44 -4.84 26.68
CA SER A 87 -3.95 -5.35 25.40
C SER A 87 -2.92 -6.22 24.68
N LYS A 88 -3.36 -7.41 24.25
CA LYS A 88 -2.57 -8.32 23.41
C LYS A 88 -2.52 -7.93 21.93
N TYR A 89 -3.31 -6.93 21.54
CA TYR A 89 -3.36 -6.42 20.17
C TYR A 89 -2.68 -5.06 20.09
N GLY A 90 -1.78 -4.89 19.12
CA GLY A 90 -1.28 -3.59 18.69
C GLY A 90 -1.87 -3.20 17.35
N TYR A 91 -2.15 -1.92 17.13
CA TYR A 91 -2.60 -1.37 15.86
C TYR A 91 -1.61 -0.34 15.33
N PHE A 92 -1.23 -0.48 14.06
CA PHE A 92 -0.38 0.49 13.37
C PHE A 92 -1.00 0.89 12.02
N PRO A 93 -1.42 2.17 11.86
CA PRO A 93 -2.09 2.64 10.64
C PRO A 93 -1.13 2.86 9.46
N GLY A 94 0.18 2.79 9.69
CA GLY A 94 1.19 3.13 8.69
C GLY A 94 1.51 4.61 8.67
N CYS A 95 1.78 5.15 7.48
CA CYS A 95 2.31 6.50 7.29
C CYS A 95 1.25 7.61 7.25
N VAL A 96 0.02 7.37 7.74
CA VAL A 96 -1.12 8.27 7.52
C VAL A 96 -0.88 9.71 7.97
N ASP A 97 -0.23 9.92 9.12
CA ASP A 97 0.09 11.27 9.62
C ASP A 97 1.09 12.01 8.72
N SER A 98 2.08 11.28 8.18
CA SER A 98 3.03 11.86 7.21
C SER A 98 2.38 12.14 5.85
N LEU A 99 1.40 11.34 5.44
CA LEU A 99 0.63 11.60 4.23
C LEU A 99 -0.23 12.84 4.39
N GLU A 100 -0.90 13.00 5.53
CA GLU A 100 -1.68 14.19 5.86
C GLU A 100 -0.81 15.46 5.78
N LEU A 101 0.39 15.42 6.38
CA LEU A 101 1.31 16.56 6.39
C LEU A 101 1.81 16.95 4.99
N PHE A 102 2.24 15.96 4.20
CA PHE A 102 2.93 16.23 2.93
C PHE A 102 2.02 16.23 1.70
N LEU A 103 0.78 15.72 1.81
CA LEU A 103 -0.18 15.63 0.70
C LEU A 103 -1.47 16.40 0.99
N HIS A 104 -1.40 17.55 1.66
CA HIS A 104 -2.56 18.39 2.00
C HIS A 104 -3.40 18.85 0.79
N ASP A 105 -2.80 18.92 -0.42
CA ASP A 105 -3.51 19.25 -1.66
C ASP A 105 -4.33 18.06 -2.22
N VAL A 106 -4.07 16.85 -1.74
CA VAL A 106 -4.87 15.67 -2.03
C VAL A 106 -6.06 15.70 -1.08
N LYS A 107 -7.27 15.85 -1.62
CA LYS A 107 -8.53 15.97 -0.86
C LYS A 107 -8.89 14.65 -0.18
N THR A 108 -8.11 14.22 0.80
CA THR A 108 -8.22 12.95 1.51
C THR A 108 -7.78 13.16 2.94
N ASP A 109 -8.65 12.87 3.89
CA ASP A 109 -8.32 12.82 5.31
C ASP A 109 -7.69 11.45 5.60
N PHE A 110 -6.36 11.40 5.68
CA PHE A 110 -5.63 10.18 5.98
C PHE A 110 -5.77 9.79 7.46
N GLY A 111 -5.93 10.78 8.35
CA GLY A 111 -6.13 10.58 9.79
C GLY A 111 -7.42 9.80 10.11
N GLU A 112 -8.47 9.97 9.30
CA GLU A 112 -9.74 9.25 9.39
C GLU A 112 -9.56 7.72 9.31
N ILE A 113 -8.52 7.22 8.62
CA ILE A 113 -8.21 5.79 8.54
C ILE A 113 -7.91 5.21 9.93
N THR A 114 -7.15 5.94 10.75
CA THR A 114 -6.81 5.52 12.11
C THR A 114 -8.07 5.43 12.97
N THR A 115 -8.87 6.49 13.00
CA THR A 115 -10.07 6.55 13.84
C THR A 115 -11.13 5.55 13.40
N SER A 116 -11.32 5.38 12.09
CA SER A 116 -12.24 4.39 11.50
C SER A 116 -11.82 2.96 11.82
N SER A 117 -10.53 2.65 11.70
CA SER A 117 -10.01 1.33 12.03
C SER A 117 -10.23 0.99 13.51
N LEU A 118 -9.99 1.93 14.42
CA LEU A 118 -10.21 1.72 15.85
C LEU A 118 -11.70 1.50 16.18
N LYS A 119 -12.61 2.28 15.57
CA LYS A 119 -14.06 2.10 15.73
C LYS A 119 -14.51 0.70 15.29
N LEU A 120 -14.01 0.22 14.15
CA LEU A 120 -14.36 -1.10 13.63
C LEU A 120 -13.82 -2.23 14.51
N LEU A 121 -12.58 -2.10 15.00
CA LEU A 121 -11.98 -3.08 15.90
C LEU A 121 -12.72 -3.12 17.25
N ASP A 122 -13.09 -1.97 17.81
CA ASP A 122 -13.88 -1.90 19.05
C ASP A 122 -15.25 -2.59 18.90
N LYS A 123 -15.90 -2.43 17.73
CA LYS A 123 -17.14 -3.14 17.41
C LYS A 123 -16.98 -4.66 17.38
N LEU A 124 -15.79 -5.17 17.06
CA LEU A 124 -15.46 -6.59 17.12
C LEU A 124 -15.00 -7.04 18.51
N GLY A 125 -15.03 -6.15 19.51
CA GLY A 125 -14.52 -6.41 20.86
C GLY A 125 -12.99 -6.40 20.96
N ILE A 126 -12.28 -5.97 19.91
CA ILE A 126 -10.83 -5.87 19.88
C ILE A 126 -10.44 -4.45 20.27
N LYS A 127 -9.78 -4.30 21.42
CA LYS A 127 -9.28 -3.00 21.92
C LYS A 127 -7.76 -2.93 21.75
N PRO A 128 -7.24 -2.62 20.56
CA PRO A 128 -5.81 -2.61 20.33
C PRO A 128 -5.16 -1.39 20.98
N ARG A 129 -3.89 -1.52 21.36
CA ARG A 129 -3.02 -0.37 21.63
C ARG A 129 -2.59 0.26 20.31
N VAL A 130 -2.74 1.58 20.15
CA VAL A 130 -2.16 2.28 19.01
C VAL A 130 -0.65 2.35 19.19
N LEU A 131 0.11 1.78 18.27
CA LEU A 131 1.56 1.72 18.34
C LEU A 131 2.18 2.95 17.69
N GLN A 132 3.04 3.63 18.43
CA GLN A 132 3.82 4.76 17.94
C GLN A 132 5.13 4.25 17.35
N MET A 133 5.08 3.35 16.37
CA MET A 133 6.28 2.84 15.71
C MET A 133 6.82 3.82 14.67
N LYS A 134 8.09 3.66 14.29
CA LYS A 134 8.62 4.34 13.11
C LYS A 134 8.04 3.75 11.84
N CYS A 135 8.29 4.41 10.70
CA CYS A 135 7.93 3.89 9.38
C CYS A 135 8.31 2.41 9.23
N CYS A 136 7.44 1.61 8.61
CA CYS A 136 7.69 0.19 8.34
C CYS A 136 8.90 -0.05 7.42
N GLY A 137 9.44 0.99 6.79
CA GLY A 137 10.62 0.90 5.93
C GLY A 137 10.35 0.40 4.52
N HIS A 138 9.07 0.17 4.14
CA HIS A 138 8.70 -0.31 2.81
C HIS A 138 9.39 0.46 1.69
N ASP A 139 9.26 1.79 1.72
CA ASP A 139 9.70 2.62 0.60
C ASP A 139 11.22 2.62 0.46
N VAL A 140 11.95 2.83 1.56
CA VAL A 140 13.42 2.83 1.55
C VAL A 140 14.00 1.46 1.18
N LEU A 141 13.33 0.35 1.54
CA LEU A 141 13.74 -0.99 1.11
C LEU A 141 13.66 -1.13 -0.41
N TRP A 142 12.52 -0.77 -1.00
CA TRP A 142 12.30 -0.90 -2.45
C TRP A 142 12.99 0.19 -3.28
N GLN A 143 13.47 1.26 -2.64
CA GLN A 143 14.40 2.24 -3.19
C GLN A 143 15.87 1.79 -3.13
N GLY A 144 16.19 0.67 -2.45
CA GLY A 144 17.56 0.18 -2.35
C GLY A 144 18.38 0.76 -1.19
N LYS A 145 17.78 1.60 -0.32
CA LYS A 145 18.41 2.17 0.87
C LYS A 145 18.42 1.17 2.04
N LYS A 146 19.10 0.03 1.86
CA LYS A 146 19.14 -1.08 2.82
C LYS A 146 19.56 -0.67 4.23
N ASN A 147 20.59 0.17 4.35
CA ASN A 147 21.06 0.64 5.67
C ASN A 147 19.99 1.43 6.44
N VAL A 148 19.14 2.19 5.75
CA VAL A 148 18.02 2.92 6.37
C VAL A 148 16.93 1.94 6.80
N PHE A 149 16.61 0.98 5.92
CA PHE A 149 15.66 -0.08 6.24
C PHE A 149 16.07 -0.89 7.48
N ASP A 150 17.33 -1.32 7.56
CA ASP A 150 17.81 -2.14 8.68
C ASP A 150 17.73 -1.39 10.02
N ARG A 151 18.03 -0.07 10.04
CA ARG A 151 17.83 0.75 11.25
C ARG A 151 16.36 0.84 11.68
N LEU A 152 15.45 1.06 10.73
CA LEU A 152 14.01 1.09 11.00
C LEU A 152 13.49 -0.27 11.47
N LYS A 153 13.94 -1.35 10.82
CA LYS A 153 13.61 -2.73 11.17
C LYS A 153 14.05 -3.06 12.60
N ASN A 154 15.30 -2.77 12.96
CA ASN A 154 15.83 -3.05 14.28
C ASN A 154 15.06 -2.31 15.37
N HIS A 155 14.85 -1.00 15.20
CA HIS A 155 14.12 -0.18 16.17
C HIS A 155 12.66 -0.66 16.35
N ASN A 156 11.94 -0.89 15.25
CA ASN A 156 10.55 -1.35 15.33
C ASN A 156 10.44 -2.77 15.90
N THR A 157 11.42 -3.64 15.65
CA THR A 157 11.44 -5.00 16.22
C THR A 157 11.63 -4.96 17.74
N GLU A 158 12.53 -4.11 18.22
CA GLU A 158 12.72 -3.87 19.66
C GLU A 158 11.47 -3.26 20.30
N TYR A 159 10.89 -2.22 19.69
CA TYR A 159 9.65 -1.60 20.14
C TYR A 159 8.51 -2.62 20.27
N LEU A 160 8.33 -3.48 19.26
CA LEU A 160 7.29 -4.52 19.27
C LEU A 160 7.54 -5.53 20.40
N LYS A 161 8.79 -5.94 20.62
CA LYS A 161 9.15 -6.85 21.72
C LYS A 161 8.85 -6.23 23.10
N GLU A 162 9.23 -4.98 23.30
CA GLU A 162 8.97 -4.24 24.54
C GLU A 162 7.48 -3.94 24.76
N SER A 163 6.71 -3.80 23.68
CA SER A 163 5.27 -3.53 23.78
C SER A 163 4.48 -4.68 24.43
N GLY A 164 4.97 -5.92 24.32
CA GLY A 164 4.36 -7.13 24.89
C GLY A 164 3.09 -7.62 24.18
N ILE A 165 2.79 -7.11 22.98
CA ILE A 165 1.65 -7.57 22.18
C ILE A 165 1.93 -8.94 21.55
N ASP A 166 0.88 -9.71 21.29
CA ASP A 166 0.97 -11.01 20.61
C ASP A 166 0.52 -10.90 19.14
N THR A 167 -0.23 -9.85 18.79
CA THR A 167 -0.77 -9.62 17.44
C THR A 167 -0.66 -8.15 17.03
N LEU A 168 -0.02 -7.90 15.89
CA LEU A 168 0.05 -6.62 15.20
C LEU A 168 -1.02 -6.56 14.10
N VAL A 169 -1.95 -5.62 14.21
CA VAL A 169 -2.95 -5.31 13.19
C VAL A 169 -2.53 -4.06 12.42
N THR A 170 -2.62 -4.09 11.10
CA THR A 170 -2.39 -2.91 10.26
C THR A 170 -3.43 -2.80 9.14
N SER A 171 -3.83 -1.57 8.83
CA SER A 171 -4.76 -1.25 7.73
C SER A 171 -4.04 -0.94 6.41
N CYS A 172 -2.71 -0.86 6.41
CA CYS A 172 -1.93 -0.56 5.23
C CYS A 172 -1.36 -1.82 4.58
N ALA A 173 -1.74 -2.08 3.32
CA ALA A 173 -1.20 -3.17 2.51
C ALA A 173 0.34 -3.26 2.46
N GLU A 174 1.02 -2.10 2.40
CA GLU A 174 2.49 -2.06 2.33
C GLU A 174 3.12 -2.39 3.68
N CYS A 175 2.53 -1.91 4.78
CA CYS A 175 2.97 -2.26 6.14
C CYS A 175 2.79 -3.75 6.38
N TYR A 176 1.61 -4.31 6.05
CA TYR A 176 1.32 -5.73 6.21
C TYR A 176 2.36 -6.61 5.48
N ARG A 177 2.62 -6.32 4.20
CA ARG A 177 3.64 -7.05 3.44
C ARG A 177 5.01 -6.95 4.09
N THR A 178 5.41 -5.75 4.49
CA THR A 178 6.76 -5.49 4.99
C THR A 178 6.98 -6.17 6.34
N PHE A 179 6.08 -5.98 7.31
CA PHE A 179 6.15 -6.65 8.61
C PHE A 179 6.01 -8.18 8.50
N SER A 180 5.26 -8.69 7.53
CA SER A 180 5.08 -10.15 7.39
C SER A 180 6.20 -10.85 6.62
N LYS A 181 6.92 -10.16 5.73
CA LYS A 181 7.93 -10.77 4.84
C LYS A 181 9.36 -10.33 5.10
N ASP A 182 9.56 -9.07 5.50
CA ASP A 182 10.90 -8.50 5.66
C ASP A 182 11.33 -8.37 7.12
N TYR A 183 10.37 -8.49 8.06
CA TYR A 183 10.64 -8.53 9.49
C TYR A 183 10.59 -9.96 10.02
N GLU A 184 11.44 -10.24 11.01
CA GLU A 184 11.44 -11.49 11.76
C GLU A 184 10.76 -11.23 13.10
N LEU A 185 9.43 -11.29 13.10
CA LEU A 185 8.61 -11.02 14.28
C LEU A 185 8.18 -12.34 14.92
N GLY A 186 8.29 -12.42 16.25
CA GLY A 186 7.73 -13.52 17.05
C GLY A 186 6.23 -13.39 17.34
N ILE A 187 5.54 -12.51 16.60
CA ILE A 187 4.13 -12.15 16.83
C ILE A 187 3.33 -12.31 15.53
N LYS A 188 2.02 -12.44 15.64
CA LYS A 188 1.14 -12.55 14.46
C LYS A 188 0.96 -11.17 13.82
N VAL A 189 1.12 -11.07 12.51
CA VAL A 189 0.78 -9.85 11.74
C VAL A 189 -0.51 -10.11 10.97
N ILE A 190 -1.49 -9.22 11.09
CA ILE A 190 -2.81 -9.34 10.46
C ILE A 190 -3.11 -8.07 9.68
N HIS A 191 -3.56 -8.21 8.43
CA HIS A 191 -4.15 -7.09 7.72
C HIS A 191 -5.61 -6.90 8.18
N ILE A 192 -6.01 -5.68 8.48
CA ILE A 192 -7.30 -5.40 9.12
C ILE A 192 -8.49 -6.01 8.35
N SER A 193 -8.43 -6.08 7.01
CA SER A 193 -9.48 -6.68 6.18
C SER A 193 -9.83 -8.13 6.56
N GLU A 194 -8.89 -8.88 7.14
CA GLU A 194 -9.10 -10.26 7.57
C GLU A 194 -10.01 -10.38 8.80
N LEU A 195 -10.30 -9.28 9.48
CA LEU A 195 -11.10 -9.24 10.71
C LEU A 195 -12.52 -8.70 10.50
N LEU A 196 -12.80 -8.04 9.38
CA LEU A 196 -13.97 -7.17 9.21
C LEU A 196 -15.21 -7.87 8.60
N ASP A 197 -15.16 -9.18 8.37
CA ASP A 197 -16.27 -9.93 7.75
C ASP A 197 -17.49 -10.13 8.68
N LYS A 198 -17.34 -9.88 9.99
CA LYS A 198 -18.37 -10.12 11.02
C LYS A 198 -18.85 -8.84 11.73
N LEU A 199 -18.77 -7.69 11.07
CA LEU A 199 -19.27 -6.44 11.65
C LEU A 199 -20.81 -6.40 11.73
N GLY A 200 -21.52 -7.21 10.95
CA GLY A 200 -22.99 -7.25 10.96
C GLY A 200 -23.65 -5.96 10.46
N LEU A 201 -23.02 -5.28 9.51
CA LEU A 201 -23.60 -4.10 8.85
C LEU A 201 -24.58 -4.54 7.75
N LYS A 202 -25.38 -3.58 7.25
CA LYS A 202 -26.33 -3.77 6.15
C LYS A 202 -26.12 -2.69 5.09
N ILE A 203 -25.06 -2.86 4.29
CA ILE A 203 -24.63 -1.91 3.26
C ILE A 203 -25.38 -2.22 1.97
N ASN A 204 -26.42 -1.48 1.62
CA ASN A 204 -27.16 -1.70 0.37
C ASN A 204 -26.64 -0.80 -0.77
N THR A 205 -25.33 -0.84 -1.03
CA THR A 205 -24.67 0.03 -2.01
C THR A 205 -23.79 -0.78 -2.94
N GLU A 206 -23.82 -0.43 -4.24
CA GLU A 206 -22.92 -0.97 -5.24
C GLU A 206 -21.55 -0.29 -5.17
N ILE A 207 -20.50 -1.09 -5.04
CA ILE A 207 -19.12 -0.62 -4.88
C ILE A 207 -18.19 -1.38 -5.82
N THR A 208 -17.02 -0.82 -6.11
CA THR A 208 -15.92 -1.54 -6.74
C THR A 208 -14.67 -1.51 -5.87
N TYR A 209 -13.73 -2.42 -6.12
CA TYR A 209 -12.54 -2.60 -5.28
C TYR A 209 -11.26 -2.64 -6.11
N HIS A 210 -10.28 -1.83 -5.74
CA HIS A 210 -8.91 -1.91 -6.28
C HIS A 210 -8.05 -2.82 -5.40
N ASP A 211 -7.53 -3.89 -5.99
CA ASP A 211 -6.56 -4.79 -5.37
C ASP A 211 -5.16 -4.15 -5.27
N PRO A 212 -4.69 -3.74 -4.08
CA PRO A 212 -3.35 -3.20 -3.95
C PRO A 212 -2.32 -4.28 -4.17
N CYS A 213 -1.30 -3.99 -4.97
CA CYS A 213 -0.31 -4.99 -5.37
C CYS A 213 0.39 -5.67 -4.18
N ARG A 214 0.65 -4.95 -3.08
CA ARG A 214 1.31 -5.50 -1.89
C ARG A 214 0.41 -6.41 -1.05
N LEU A 215 -0.91 -6.24 -1.10
CA LEU A 215 -1.85 -7.13 -0.40
C LEU A 215 -2.20 -8.34 -1.29
N GLY A 216 -2.47 -8.10 -2.57
CA GLY A 216 -2.75 -9.14 -3.55
C GLY A 216 -1.50 -9.92 -3.96
N ARG A 217 -0.79 -9.47 -4.99
CA ARG A 217 0.29 -10.26 -5.63
C ARG A 217 1.46 -10.62 -4.72
N HIS A 218 1.72 -9.85 -3.65
CA HIS A 218 2.83 -10.14 -2.73
C HIS A 218 2.43 -11.04 -1.56
N MET A 219 1.15 -11.04 -1.16
CA MET A 219 0.69 -11.71 0.06
C MET A 219 -0.43 -12.73 -0.18
N GLY A 220 -1.00 -12.80 -1.38
CA GLY A 220 -2.10 -13.69 -1.75
C GLY A 220 -3.45 -13.30 -1.15
N VAL A 221 -3.57 -12.11 -0.55
CA VAL A 221 -4.78 -11.69 0.17
C VAL A 221 -5.71 -10.94 -0.80
N TYR A 222 -6.61 -11.69 -1.43
CA TYR A 222 -7.62 -11.16 -2.35
C TYR A 222 -9.04 -11.21 -1.78
N ASP A 223 -9.37 -12.28 -1.07
CA ASP A 223 -10.75 -12.53 -0.66
C ASP A 223 -11.12 -11.79 0.63
N ALA A 224 -10.16 -11.51 1.52
CA ALA A 224 -10.46 -10.87 2.80
C ALA A 224 -11.11 -9.46 2.65
N PRO A 225 -10.58 -8.53 1.83
CA PRO A 225 -11.25 -7.24 1.59
C PRO A 225 -12.65 -7.40 0.98
N ARG A 226 -12.84 -8.38 0.08
CA ARG A 226 -14.13 -8.65 -0.58
C ARG A 226 -15.14 -9.19 0.41
N LYS A 227 -14.74 -10.12 1.28
CA LYS A 227 -15.59 -10.66 2.36
C LYS A 227 -15.95 -9.57 3.36
N ALA A 228 -14.98 -8.74 3.76
CA ALA A 228 -15.24 -7.58 4.62
C ALA A 228 -16.33 -6.64 4.06
N LEU A 229 -16.45 -6.51 2.74
CA LEU A 229 -17.49 -5.70 2.09
C LEU A 229 -18.81 -6.46 1.92
N THR A 230 -18.76 -7.64 1.30
CA THR A 230 -19.95 -8.42 0.90
C THR A 230 -20.67 -9.07 2.08
N SER A 231 -19.95 -9.56 3.10
CA SER A 231 -20.57 -10.09 4.33
C SER A 231 -21.29 -9.01 5.15
N ASN A 232 -20.97 -7.74 4.88
CA ASN A 232 -21.63 -6.57 5.44
C ASN A 232 -22.70 -5.98 4.51
N GLY A 233 -23.09 -6.70 3.45
CA GLY A 233 -24.22 -6.39 2.56
C GLY A 233 -23.84 -5.72 1.23
N ALA A 234 -22.61 -5.22 1.08
CA ALA A 234 -22.25 -4.44 -0.10
C ALA A 234 -22.28 -5.29 -1.39
N VAL A 235 -22.71 -4.67 -2.49
CA VAL A 235 -22.77 -5.32 -3.80
C VAL A 235 -21.49 -4.99 -4.58
N LEU A 236 -20.56 -5.94 -4.66
CA LEU A 236 -19.27 -5.74 -5.33
C LEU A 236 -19.41 -5.94 -6.85
N LYS A 237 -19.09 -4.89 -7.62
CA LYS A 237 -18.87 -4.95 -9.07
C LYS A 237 -17.37 -4.93 -9.36
N GLU A 238 -16.84 -6.04 -9.83
CA GLU A 238 -15.42 -6.16 -10.19
C GLU A 238 -15.09 -5.31 -11.42
N MET A 239 -13.89 -4.75 -11.41
CA MET A 239 -13.27 -4.16 -12.60
C MET A 239 -12.81 -5.25 -13.57
N GLU A 240 -12.60 -4.88 -14.84
CA GLU A 240 -12.13 -5.80 -15.90
C GLU A 240 -10.91 -6.62 -15.45
N HIS A 241 -9.90 -5.92 -14.92
CA HIS A 241 -8.75 -6.56 -14.31
C HIS A 241 -8.92 -6.58 -12.78
N SER A 242 -9.04 -7.75 -12.19
CA SER A 242 -9.17 -7.93 -10.73
C SER A 242 -8.15 -8.94 -10.22
N LYS A 243 -7.98 -8.99 -8.89
CA LYS A 243 -7.09 -9.91 -8.18
C LYS A 243 -5.63 -9.84 -8.69
N ASP A 244 -5.06 -10.96 -9.07
CA ASP A 244 -3.68 -11.10 -9.58
C ASP A 244 -3.45 -10.27 -10.84
N LYS A 245 -4.49 -10.07 -11.66
CA LYS A 245 -4.42 -9.29 -12.90
C LYS A 245 -4.60 -7.79 -12.73
N ALA A 246 -4.98 -7.31 -11.54
CA ALA A 246 -5.29 -5.90 -11.32
C ALA A 246 -4.16 -4.95 -11.74
N LEU A 247 -4.50 -3.89 -12.48
CA LEU A 247 -3.53 -2.88 -12.89
C LEU A 247 -3.01 -2.10 -11.67
N CYS A 248 -1.73 -1.73 -11.69
CA CYS A 248 -1.10 -0.98 -10.61
C CYS A 248 -1.63 0.47 -10.56
N CYS A 249 -1.70 1.06 -9.37
CA CYS A 249 -1.96 2.48 -9.16
C CYS A 249 -0.83 3.42 -9.67
N GLY A 250 0.12 2.89 -10.44
CA GLY A 250 1.19 3.65 -11.09
C GLY A 250 2.36 4.04 -10.19
N VAL A 251 2.26 4.02 -8.87
CA VAL A 251 3.34 4.53 -8.00
C VAL A 251 3.86 3.47 -7.05
N SER A 252 5.19 3.36 -6.98
CA SER A 252 5.90 2.47 -6.05
C SER A 252 6.87 3.30 -5.23
N SER A 253 6.77 3.19 -3.91
CA SER A 253 7.73 3.80 -2.98
C SER A 253 7.93 5.31 -3.19
N PHE A 254 6.86 6.02 -3.56
CA PHE A 254 6.92 7.43 -3.96
C PHE A 254 7.97 7.75 -5.04
N MET A 255 8.32 6.74 -5.85
CA MET A 255 9.10 6.91 -7.06
C MET A 255 8.17 6.92 -8.26
N ASN A 256 8.57 7.64 -9.30
CA ASN A 256 7.94 7.61 -10.60
C ASN A 256 6.55 8.26 -10.68
N CYS A 257 6.25 9.35 -9.97
CA CYS A 257 5.07 10.18 -10.29
C CYS A 257 5.34 10.97 -11.59
N ASN A 258 5.16 10.34 -12.75
CA ASN A 258 5.42 10.89 -14.08
C ASN A 258 4.29 10.55 -15.06
N GLU A 259 4.41 10.99 -16.32
CA GLU A 259 3.37 10.78 -17.35
C GLU A 259 3.12 9.30 -17.65
N GLN A 260 4.15 8.44 -17.62
CA GLN A 260 3.99 7.01 -17.89
C GLN A 260 3.16 6.33 -16.80
N THR A 261 3.41 6.66 -15.53
CA THR A 261 2.64 6.10 -14.42
C THR A 261 1.27 6.75 -14.25
N LYS A 262 1.12 8.01 -14.69
CA LYS A 262 -0.18 8.66 -14.84
C LYS A 262 -1.07 7.91 -15.83
N ALA A 263 -0.54 7.48 -16.98
CA ALA A 263 -1.31 6.68 -17.94
C ALA A 263 -1.84 5.38 -17.32
N LEU A 264 -1.04 4.69 -16.50
CA LEU A 264 -1.50 3.49 -15.76
C LEU A 264 -2.61 3.80 -14.76
N ARG A 265 -2.51 4.94 -14.05
CA ARG A 265 -3.56 5.40 -13.13
C ARG A 265 -4.86 5.73 -13.86
N ILE A 266 -4.77 6.40 -15.01
CA ILE A 266 -5.92 6.69 -15.86
C ILE A 266 -6.58 5.39 -16.31
N ALA A 267 -5.82 4.44 -16.85
CA ALA A 267 -6.36 3.15 -17.27
C ALA A 267 -7.08 2.42 -16.12
N ARG A 268 -6.51 2.46 -14.89
CA ARG A 268 -7.18 1.85 -13.74
C ARG A 268 -8.46 2.57 -13.31
N MET A 269 -8.45 3.90 -13.34
CA MET A 269 -9.62 4.71 -12.99
C MET A 269 -10.73 4.60 -14.05
N ASP A 270 -10.37 4.37 -15.31
CA ASP A 270 -11.29 4.07 -16.40
C ASP A 270 -12.04 2.75 -16.17
N GLU A 271 -11.34 1.70 -15.73
CA GLU A 271 -12.00 0.45 -15.34
C GLU A 271 -12.96 0.66 -14.17
N ALA A 272 -12.55 1.42 -13.15
CA ALA A 272 -13.43 1.75 -12.03
C ALA A 272 -14.68 2.49 -12.50
N GLN A 273 -14.53 3.46 -13.40
CA GLN A 273 -15.66 4.18 -14.01
C GLN A 273 -16.58 3.25 -14.80
N ALA A 274 -16.01 2.30 -15.56
CA ALA A 274 -16.75 1.36 -16.38
C ALA A 274 -17.64 0.40 -15.56
N THR A 275 -17.34 0.21 -14.27
CA THR A 275 -18.23 -0.56 -13.37
C THR A 275 -19.58 0.12 -13.11
N GLY A 276 -19.69 1.43 -13.38
CA GLY A 276 -20.88 2.23 -13.09
C GLY A 276 -21.11 2.53 -11.60
N THR A 277 -20.18 2.13 -10.72
CA THR A 277 -20.30 2.34 -9.28
C THR A 277 -19.92 3.76 -8.88
N LYS A 278 -20.44 4.24 -7.75
CA LYS A 278 -20.14 5.57 -7.19
C LYS A 278 -19.02 5.55 -6.15
N THR A 279 -18.46 4.39 -5.83
CA THR A 279 -17.42 4.25 -4.82
C THR A 279 -16.40 3.19 -5.23
N LEU A 280 -15.14 3.62 -5.34
CA LEU A 280 -13.96 2.78 -5.49
C LEU A 280 -13.28 2.63 -4.12
N ILE A 281 -13.13 1.39 -3.65
CA ILE A 281 -12.54 1.08 -2.35
C ILE A 281 -11.12 0.52 -2.55
N THR A 282 -10.21 0.87 -1.63
CA THR A 282 -8.85 0.30 -1.56
C THR A 282 -8.41 0.08 -0.10
N THR A 283 -7.36 -0.71 0.11
CA THR A 283 -6.75 -0.99 1.43
C THR A 283 -5.30 -0.50 1.51
N CYS A 284 -4.93 0.43 0.63
CA CYS A 284 -3.59 0.99 0.59
C CYS A 284 -3.69 2.51 0.55
N SER A 285 -3.26 3.17 1.62
CA SER A 285 -3.22 4.63 1.73
C SER A 285 -2.43 5.29 0.59
N LYS A 286 -1.39 4.62 0.07
CA LYS A 286 -0.66 5.11 -1.10
C LYS A 286 -1.49 4.99 -2.39
N CYS A 287 -2.22 3.90 -2.61
CA CYS A 287 -3.13 3.81 -3.77
C CYS A 287 -4.23 4.89 -3.68
N LEU A 288 -4.82 5.05 -2.49
CA LEU A 288 -5.80 6.10 -2.19
C LEU A 288 -5.26 7.49 -2.54
N ALA A 289 -4.08 7.84 -2.03
CA ALA A 289 -3.42 9.11 -2.28
C ALA A 289 -3.26 9.39 -3.79
N HIS A 290 -2.79 8.39 -4.56
CA HIS A 290 -2.48 8.59 -5.97
C HIS A 290 -3.70 8.63 -6.88
N PHE A 291 -4.78 7.92 -6.53
CA PHE A 291 -6.06 8.03 -7.24
C PHE A 291 -6.73 9.37 -6.95
N ASN A 292 -6.74 9.82 -5.70
CA ASN A 292 -7.30 11.13 -5.34
C ASN A 292 -6.43 12.29 -5.85
N CYS A 293 -5.11 12.14 -5.91
CA CYS A 293 -4.22 13.09 -6.58
C CYS A 293 -4.61 13.29 -8.06
N LEU A 294 -4.88 12.21 -8.81
CA LEU A 294 -5.34 12.31 -10.19
C LEU A 294 -6.69 13.06 -10.30
N LYS A 295 -7.60 12.85 -9.35
CA LYS A 295 -8.88 13.58 -9.29
C LYS A 295 -8.73 15.06 -8.92
N SER A 296 -7.69 15.43 -8.17
CA SER A 296 -7.41 16.82 -7.74
C SER A 296 -6.66 17.66 -8.78
N GLU A 297 -6.24 17.09 -9.91
CA GLU A 297 -5.53 17.84 -10.95
C GLU A 297 -6.39 19.00 -11.51
N LYS A 298 -5.81 20.21 -11.56
CA LYS A 298 -6.49 21.40 -12.10
C LYS A 298 -6.78 21.25 -13.60
N ASP A 299 -5.79 20.79 -14.35
CA ASP A 299 -5.84 20.58 -15.80
C ASP A 299 -6.03 19.09 -16.13
N ALA A 300 -7.00 18.45 -15.45
CA ALA A 300 -7.25 17.03 -15.61
C ALA A 300 -7.72 16.71 -17.04
N VAL A 301 -7.02 15.78 -17.70
CA VAL A 301 -7.40 15.23 -19.02
C VAL A 301 -8.77 14.55 -18.96
N LYS A 302 -9.11 13.96 -17.80
CA LYS A 302 -10.37 13.26 -17.56
C LYS A 302 -10.84 13.49 -16.13
N LYS A 303 -12.16 13.63 -15.94
CA LYS A 303 -12.80 13.76 -14.63
C LYS A 303 -13.55 12.48 -14.28
N TYR A 304 -13.47 12.08 -13.02
CA TYR A 304 -14.11 10.88 -12.50
C TYR A 304 -15.13 11.25 -11.43
N ASP A 305 -16.40 10.87 -11.64
CA ASP A 305 -17.54 11.16 -10.77
C ASP A 305 -17.94 9.94 -9.91
N PHE A 306 -16.97 9.49 -9.11
CA PHE A 306 -17.11 8.48 -8.06
C PHE A 306 -16.09 8.77 -6.95
N ASP A 307 -16.37 8.36 -5.72
CA ASP A 307 -15.47 8.55 -4.59
C ASP A 307 -14.40 7.46 -4.54
N VAL A 308 -13.18 7.82 -4.11
CA VAL A 308 -12.12 6.85 -3.81
C VAL A 308 -11.87 6.87 -2.31
N VAL A 309 -12.11 5.74 -1.64
CA VAL A 309 -12.20 5.67 -0.18
C VAL A 309 -11.41 4.47 0.34
N ASP A 310 -10.82 4.62 1.53
CA ASP A 310 -10.24 3.49 2.26
C ASP A 310 -11.32 2.53 2.76
N LEU A 311 -11.02 1.22 2.80
CA LEU A 311 -11.92 0.17 3.27
C LEU A 311 -12.48 0.46 4.67
N THR A 312 -11.62 0.87 5.59
CA THR A 312 -11.99 1.07 7.00
C THR A 312 -12.85 2.31 7.15
N VAL A 313 -12.50 3.38 6.43
CA VAL A 313 -13.29 4.62 6.35
C VAL A 313 -14.68 4.34 5.79
N PHE A 314 -14.76 3.62 4.67
CA PHE A 314 -16.04 3.25 4.07
C PHE A 314 -16.92 2.48 5.07
N LEU A 315 -16.41 1.39 5.66
CA LEU A 315 -17.19 0.57 6.59
C LEU A 315 -17.59 1.34 7.86
N ALA A 316 -16.72 2.19 8.40
CA ALA A 316 -17.03 3.01 9.58
C ALA A 316 -18.13 4.04 9.29
N ARG A 317 -18.11 4.69 8.13
CA ARG A 317 -19.18 5.62 7.72
C ARG A 317 -20.54 4.91 7.59
N GLN A 318 -20.56 3.66 7.13
CA GLN A 318 -21.78 2.85 7.08
C GLN A 318 -22.32 2.46 8.46
N MET A 319 -21.46 2.39 9.49
CA MET A 319 -21.91 2.21 10.88
C MET A 319 -22.63 3.43 11.44
N GLU A 320 -22.23 4.62 11.00
CA GLU A 320 -22.80 5.89 11.49
C GLU A 320 -24.12 6.20 10.79
N ALA A 321 -24.23 5.92 9.49
CA ALA A 321 -25.46 6.11 8.72
C ALA A 321 -26.61 5.18 9.11
N GLY A 322 -26.32 4.07 9.79
CA GLY A 322 -27.33 3.10 10.27
C GLY A 322 -27.80 3.32 11.71
N LYS A 323 -27.36 4.39 12.38
CA LYS A 323 -27.90 4.84 13.68
C LYS A 323 -29.03 5.83 13.46
#